data_AF-A0A0L7QS22-F1
#
_entry.id   AF-A0A0L7QS22-F1
#
_cell.length_a   1.000
_cell.length_b   1.000
_cell.length_c   1.000
_cell.angle_alpha   90.00
_cell.angle_beta   90.00
_cell.angle_gamma   90.00
#
_symmetry.space_group_name_H-M   'P 1'
#
loop_
_entity.id
_entity.type
_entity.pdbx_description
1 polymer ?
#
loop_
_entity_poly.entity_id
_entity_poly.type
_entity_poly.pdbx_seq_one_letter_code
_entity_poly.pdbx_strand_id
1 'polypeptide(L)'
;MHKKLFVKQASLIPPACTYHNSQFTNIHELGCETLKHPPYSPDLSSTDYHFFKHFDNFLREEIFRNKEDAVNTCVEFINSRTPDFYCNGTGTLVKRWKKCIESNGNYFD
;
A
#
# COMPACT_ATOMS: atom_id res chain seq x y z
N MET A 1 7.71 33.51 -18.90
CA MET A 1 8.14 32.19 -18.37
C MET A 1 7.16 31.76 -17.29
N HIS A 2 6.13 31.00 -17.66
CA HIS A 2 5.19 30.45 -16.68
C HIS A 2 5.84 29.27 -15.95
N LYS A 3 6.19 29.50 -14.68
CA LYS A 3 6.55 28.40 -13.77
C LYS A 3 5.27 27.57 -13.59
N LYS A 4 5.21 26.39 -14.23
CA LYS A 4 4.22 25.37 -13.87
C LYS A 4 4.46 25.04 -12.40
N LEU A 5 3.59 25.51 -11.52
CA LEU A 5 3.49 24.97 -10.17
C LEU A 5 3.06 23.51 -10.37
N PHE A 6 3.99 22.58 -10.18
CA PHE A 6 3.62 21.19 -9.97
C PHE A 6 2.92 21.13 -8.62
N VAL A 7 1.59 21.22 -8.65
CA VAL A 7 0.77 20.79 -7.52
C VAL A 7 1.06 19.30 -7.36
N LYS A 8 1.71 18.90 -6.25
CA LYS A 8 1.86 17.49 -5.91
C LYS A 8 0.47 16.97 -5.55
N GLN A 9 -0.15 16.26 -6.48
CA GLN A 9 -1.45 15.61 -6.27
C GLN A 9 -1.22 14.25 -5.62
N ALA A 10 -2.06 13.88 -4.65
CA ALA A 10 -2.01 12.57 -4.04
C ALA A 10 -2.58 11.52 -5.01
N SER A 11 -1.87 10.42 -5.20
CA SER A 11 -2.33 9.29 -5.99
C SER A 11 -2.58 8.09 -5.09
N LEU A 12 -3.77 7.49 -5.19
CA LEU A 12 -4.14 6.30 -4.42
C LEU A 12 -4.04 5.05 -5.29
N ILE A 13 -3.47 3.98 -4.73
CA ILE A 13 -3.53 2.63 -5.30
C ILE A 13 -4.64 1.88 -4.55
N PRO A 14 -5.80 1.64 -5.18
CA PRO A 14 -6.90 0.97 -4.50
C PRO A 14 -6.64 -0.54 -4.35
N PRO A 15 -7.14 -1.20 -3.28
CA PRO A 15 -7.14 -2.65 -3.19
C PRO A 15 -7.99 -3.26 -4.31
N ALA A 16 -7.53 -4.39 -4.87
CA ALA A 16 -8.18 -5.09 -5.98
C ALA A 16 -9.55 -5.73 -5.64
N CYS A 17 -10.02 -5.64 -4.38
CA CYS A 17 -11.27 -6.26 -3.94
C CYS A 17 -12.52 -5.48 -4.40
N THR A 18 -13.42 -6.19 -5.09
CA THR A 18 -14.63 -5.65 -5.74
C THR A 18 -15.64 -4.99 -4.79
N TYR A 19 -15.53 -5.22 -3.47
CA TYR A 19 -16.43 -4.67 -2.46
C TYR A 19 -16.16 -3.18 -2.13
N HIS A 20 -14.96 -2.67 -2.43
CA HIS A 20 -14.57 -1.30 -2.07
C HIS A 20 -14.83 -0.25 -3.17
N ASN A 21 -15.22 -0.66 -4.38
CA ASN A 21 -15.46 0.28 -5.48
C ASN A 21 -16.60 1.27 -5.20
N SER A 22 -17.55 0.93 -4.31
CA SER A 22 -18.61 1.84 -3.87
C SER A 22 -18.16 2.87 -2.82
N GLN A 23 -17.01 2.68 -2.16
CA GLN A 23 -16.47 3.60 -1.13
C GLN A 23 -15.53 4.67 -1.71
N PHE A 24 -15.19 4.60 -3.00
CA PHE A 24 -14.33 5.57 -3.67
C PHE A 24 -15.04 6.84 -4.16
N THR A 25 -16.34 6.98 -3.87
CA THR A 25 -17.14 8.17 -4.22
C THR A 25 -16.56 9.46 -3.65
N ASN A 26 -15.89 9.41 -2.50
CA ASN A 26 -15.30 10.57 -1.84
C ASN A 26 -13.87 10.91 -2.32
N ILE A 27 -13.18 10.04 -3.07
CA ILE A 27 -11.80 10.27 -3.54
C ILE A 27 -11.73 11.42 -4.56
N HIS A 28 -12.73 11.49 -5.44
CA HIS A 28 -12.84 12.57 -6.42
C HIS A 28 -13.10 13.92 -5.74
N GLU A 29 -13.87 13.94 -4.64
CA GLU A 29 -14.13 15.14 -3.85
C GLU A 29 -12.88 15.65 -3.11
N LEU A 30 -12.00 14.74 -2.71
CA LEU A 30 -10.69 15.05 -2.09
C LEU A 30 -9.62 15.46 -3.12
N GLY A 31 -9.92 15.43 -4.41
CA GLY A 31 -8.98 15.75 -5.47
C GLY A 31 -7.82 14.74 -5.60
N CYS A 32 -8.01 13.50 -5.17
CA CYS A 32 -7.01 12.45 -5.27
C CYS A 32 -7.14 11.71 -6.62
N GLU A 33 -6.00 11.44 -7.26
CA GLU A 33 -5.96 10.62 -8.47
C GLU A 33 -6.03 9.13 -8.10
N THR A 34 -6.83 8.34 -8.81
CA THR A 34 -6.86 6.89 -8.63
C THR A 34 -5.99 6.21 -9.69
N LEU A 35 -4.96 5.48 -9.25
CA LEU A 35 -4.14 4.67 -10.14
C LEU A 35 -4.85 3.36 -10.48
N LYS A 36 -4.77 2.95 -11.74
CA LYS A 36 -5.29 1.64 -12.17
C LYS A 36 -4.47 0.54 -11.51
N HIS A 37 -5.13 -0.33 -10.76
CA HIS A 37 -4.52 -1.49 -10.13
C HIS A 37 -5.09 -2.77 -10.76
N PRO A 38 -4.27 -3.68 -11.30
CA PRO A 38 -4.75 -4.94 -11.85
C PRO A 38 -5.36 -5.83 -10.75
N PRO A 39 -6.35 -6.68 -11.09
CA PRO A 39 -6.92 -7.62 -10.13
C PRO A 39 -5.85 -8.63 -9.65
N TYR A 40 -6.02 -9.14 -8.43
CA TYR A 40 -5.16 -10.19 -7.85
C TYR A 40 -3.65 -9.92 -7.92
N SER A 41 -3.21 -8.67 -7.79
CA SER A 41 -1.80 -8.29 -7.95
C SER A 41 -1.15 -7.79 -6.65
N PRO A 42 -1.02 -8.63 -5.61
CA PRO A 42 -0.42 -8.24 -4.34
C PRO A 42 1.03 -7.77 -4.50
N ASP A 43 1.78 -8.33 -5.47
CA ASP A 43 3.15 -7.93 -5.78
C ASP A 43 3.28 -6.46 -6.20
N LEU A 44 2.17 -5.81 -6.56
CA LEU A 44 2.11 -4.42 -7.01
C LEU A 44 1.49 -3.47 -5.97
N SER A 45 1.11 -3.99 -4.80
CA SER A 45 0.52 -3.22 -3.70
C SER A 45 1.54 -3.11 -2.57
N SER A 46 2.01 -1.89 -2.28
CA SER A 46 3.00 -1.67 -1.20
C SER A 46 2.48 -2.05 0.18
N THR A 47 1.17 -2.00 0.37
CA THR A 47 0.53 -2.51 1.58
C THR A 47 0.71 -4.02 1.71
N ASP A 48 0.56 -4.77 0.62
CA ASP A 48 0.66 -6.23 0.64
C ASP A 48 2.12 -6.70 0.70
N TYR A 49 2.97 -6.29 -0.26
CA TYR A 49 4.33 -6.82 -0.37
C TYR A 49 5.30 -6.30 0.70
N HIS A 50 4.99 -5.18 1.36
CA HIS A 50 5.89 -4.51 2.31
C HIS A 50 5.26 -4.39 3.69
N PHE A 51 4.16 -3.64 3.83
CA PHE A 51 3.57 -3.40 5.16
C PHE A 51 3.14 -4.72 5.82
N PHE A 52 2.26 -5.48 5.17
CA PHE A 52 1.75 -6.74 5.72
C PHE A 52 2.85 -7.78 5.85
N LYS A 53 3.77 -7.89 4.89
CA LYS A 53 4.95 -8.76 5.02
C LYS A 53 5.73 -8.51 6.33
N HIS A 54 5.96 -7.25 6.68
CA HIS A 54 6.66 -6.90 7.93
C HIS A 54 5.77 -7.04 9.16
N PHE A 55 4.47 -6.76 9.02
CA PHE A 55 3.50 -6.91 10.09
C PHE A 55 3.31 -8.38 10.47
N ASP A 56 3.12 -9.28 9.51
CA ASP A 56 2.99 -10.73 9.74
C ASP A 56 4.21 -11.30 10.46
N ASN A 57 5.41 -10.79 10.13
CA ASN A 57 6.63 -11.16 10.84
C ASN A 57 6.66 -10.64 12.29
N PHE A 58 6.13 -9.44 12.52
CA PHE A 58 5.98 -8.87 13.86
C PHE A 58 4.95 -9.66 14.69
N LEU A 59 3.92 -10.20 14.05
CA LEU A 59 2.84 -10.96 14.68
C LEU A 59 3.15 -12.43 14.96
N ARG A 60 4.25 -12.98 14.42
CA ARG A 60 4.50 -14.43 14.34
C ARG A 60 4.43 -15.17 15.70
N GLU A 61 4.65 -14.47 16.81
CA GLU A 61 4.67 -15.06 18.15
C GLU A 61 3.64 -14.42 19.11
N GLU A 62 2.73 -13.61 18.59
CA GLU A 62 1.73 -12.89 19.39
C GLU A 62 0.43 -13.70 19.56
N ILE A 63 -0.08 -13.75 20.80
CA ILE A 63 -1.37 -14.37 21.11
C ILE A 63 -2.29 -13.30 21.68
N PHE A 64 -3.32 -12.95 20.92
CA PHE A 64 -4.32 -11.97 21.32
C PHE A 64 -5.41 -12.59 22.17
N ARG A 65 -5.68 -12.01 23.35
CA ARG A 65 -6.76 -12.49 24.24
C ARG A 65 -8.09 -11.82 23.93
N ASN A 66 -8.03 -10.63 23.34
CA ASN A 66 -9.20 -9.85 22.97
C ASN A 66 -8.86 -8.91 21.79
N LYS A 67 -9.87 -8.21 21.29
CA LYS A 67 -9.73 -7.27 20.17
C LYS A 67 -8.83 -6.08 20.50
N GLU A 68 -8.89 -5.57 21.73
CA GLU A 68 -8.11 -4.41 22.17
C GLU A 68 -6.61 -4.71 22.13
N ASP A 69 -6.21 -5.92 22.55
CA ASP A 69 -4.83 -6.39 22.44
C ASP A 69 -4.35 -6.33 20.98
N ALA A 70 -5.16 -6.86 20.04
CA ALA A 70 -4.81 -6.87 18.62
C ALA A 70 -4.70 -5.44 18.03
N VAL A 71 -5.59 -4.53 18.45
CA VAL A 71 -5.54 -3.13 18.02
C VAL A 71 -4.28 -2.45 18.57
N ASN A 72 -3.96 -2.65 19.84
CA ASN A 72 -2.79 -2.05 20.47
C ASN A 72 -1.50 -2.55 19.83
N THR A 73 -1.35 -3.85 19.57
CA THR A 73 -0.19 -4.40 18.85
C THR A 73 -0.06 -3.83 17.42
N CYS A 74 -1.17 -3.57 16.73
CA CYS A 74 -1.15 -2.90 15.43
C CYS A 74 -0.64 -1.45 15.55
N VAL A 75 -1.13 -0.70 16.55
CA VAL A 75 -0.69 0.69 16.81
C VAL A 75 0.79 0.73 17.20
N GLU A 76 1.24 -0.20 18.06
CA GLU A 76 2.64 -0.35 18.44
C GLU A 76 3.53 -0.64 17.23
N PHE A 77 3.09 -1.54 16.34
CA PHE A 77 3.81 -1.82 15.10
C PHE A 77 3.98 -0.54 14.27
N ILE A 78 2.88 0.17 13.99
CA ILE A 78 2.88 1.40 13.18
C ILE A 78 3.81 2.46 13.80
N ASN A 79 3.71 2.68 15.11
CA ASN A 79 4.52 3.66 15.83
C ASN A 79 6.00 3.29 15.93
N SER A 80 6.32 1.99 15.88
CA SER A 80 7.71 1.52 15.88
C SER A 80 8.42 1.68 14.53
N ARG A 81 7.69 2.00 13.44
CA ARG A 81 8.29 2.17 12.10
C ARG A 81 8.81 3.59 11.91
N THR A 82 9.99 3.71 11.29
CA THR A 82 10.53 5.00 10.87
C THR A 82 9.86 5.50 9.58
N PRO A 83 9.94 6.80 9.26
CA PRO A 83 9.50 7.30 7.95
C PRO A 83 10.13 6.56 6.76
N ASP A 84 11.40 6.18 6.89
CA ASP A 84 12.14 5.43 5.87
C ASP A 84 11.53 4.07 5.57
N PHE A 85 10.87 3.43 6.55
CA PHE A 85 10.14 2.19 6.32
C PHE A 85 9.06 2.37 5.25
N TYR A 86 8.25 3.41 5.37
CA TYR A 86 7.18 3.71 4.41
C TYR A 86 7.73 4.19 3.07
N CYS A 87 8.79 5.02 3.10
CA CYS A 87 9.49 5.45 1.90
C CYS A 87 10.08 4.27 1.11
N ASN A 88 10.66 3.27 1.78
CA ASN A 88 11.20 2.08 1.13
C ASN A 88 10.10 1.22 0.49
N GLY A 89 8.98 1.05 1.20
CA GLY A 89 7.80 0.35 0.66
C GLY A 89 7.37 0.96 -0.67
N THR A 90 7.09 2.26 -0.69
CA THR A 90 6.67 2.98 -1.90
C THR A 90 7.78 3.10 -2.95
N GLY A 91 9.03 3.29 -2.53
CA GLY A 91 10.18 3.47 -3.41
C GLY A 91 10.55 2.22 -4.23
N THR A 92 10.13 1.04 -3.79
CA THR A 92 10.33 -0.21 -4.55
C THR A 92 9.27 -0.45 -5.64
N LEU A 93 8.19 0.33 -5.67
CA LEU A 93 7.07 0.12 -6.59
C LEU A 93 7.48 0.20 -8.06
N VAL A 94 8.33 1.19 -8.41
CA VAL A 94 8.86 1.34 -9.79
C VAL A 94 9.65 0.11 -10.22
N LYS A 95 10.44 -0.50 -9.32
CA LYS A 95 11.20 -1.71 -9.63
C LYS A 95 10.28 -2.91 -9.82
N ARG A 96 9.22 -3.02 -9.03
CA ARG A 96 8.21 -4.09 -9.13
C ARG A 96 7.39 -3.99 -10.41
N TRP A 97 6.98 -2.78 -10.81
CA TRP A 97 6.33 -2.60 -12.12
C TRP A 97 7.22 -3.03 -13.29
N LYS A 98 8.53 -2.75 -13.24
CA LYS A 98 9.46 -3.24 -14.25
C LYS A 98 9.52 -4.78 -14.28
N LYS A 99 9.65 -5.42 -13.12
CA LYS A 99 9.62 -6.89 -13.02
C LYS A 99 8.32 -7.49 -13.56
N CYS A 100 7.18 -6.86 -13.30
CA CYS A 100 5.88 -7.29 -13.85
C CYS A 100 5.90 -7.30 -15.39
N ILE A 101 6.42 -6.23 -16.00
CA ILE A 101 6.56 -6.12 -17.46
C ILE A 101 7.54 -7.19 -17.98
N GLU A 102 8.70 -7.33 -17.36
CA GLU A 102 9.72 -8.33 -17.71
C GLU A 102 9.20 -9.77 -17.57
N SER A 103 8.28 -9.99 -16.64
CA SER A 103 7.62 -11.29 -16.40
C SER A 103 6.38 -11.50 -17.26
N ASN A 104 6.09 -10.61 -18.22
CA ASN A 104 4.88 -10.62 -19.05
C ASN A 104 3.58 -10.70 -18.23
N GLY A 105 3.53 -10.02 -17.09
CA GLY A 105 2.37 -9.98 -16.19
C GLY A 105 2.24 -11.18 -15.25
N ASN A 106 3.19 -12.13 -15.26
CA ASN A 106 3.22 -13.20 -14.27
C ASN A 106 3.73 -12.70 -12.90
N TYR A 107 3.40 -13.43 -11.84
CA TYR A 107 3.88 -13.18 -10.48
C TYR A 107 5.41 -13.27 -10.38
N PHE A 108 5.98 -12.54 -9.43
CA PHE A 108 7.42 -12.47 -9.21
C PHE A 108 7.76 -12.14 -7.75
N ASP A 109 8.96 -12.55 -7.31
CA ASP A 109 9.53 -12.18 -6.01
C ASP A 109 10.37 -10.89 -6.08
#